data_AF-A0A7S0MBT5-F1
#
_entry.id   AF-A0A7S0MBT5-F1
#
_cell.length_a   1.000
_cell.length_b   1.000
_cell.length_c   1.000
_cell.angle_alpha   90.00
_cell.angle_beta   90.00
_cell.angle_gamma   90.00
#
_symmetry.space_group_name_H-M   'P 1'
#
loop_
_entity.id
_entity.type
_entity.pdbx_description
1 polymer ?
#
loop_
_entity_poly.entity_id
_entity_poly.type
_entity_poly.pdbx_seq_one_letter_code
_entity_poly.pdbx_strand_id
1 'polypeptide(L)'
;VEVGLWHSGQQCEEGVDMQVILIGDAPPNTPDEVRRKRDDHGGADYWAAAPFAGAVSAAAEAAALGARGVPVHAFYVRRGEDVQREYEALSRATGGAAGFLDIESAEGARLLTDTVAQEILRRVGGEPLGDTYVRQYQDLYGSCSYTR
;
A
#
# COMPACT_ATOMS: atom_id res chain seq x y z
N VAL A 1 6.95 5.01 6.63
CA VAL A 1 6.12 3.99 5.95
C VAL A 1 5.69 2.91 6.94
N GLU A 2 6.64 2.33 7.66
CA GLU A 2 6.51 1.36 8.74
C GLU A 2 5.40 1.71 9.76
N VAL A 3 5.40 2.92 10.33
CA VAL A 3 4.36 3.32 11.30
C VAL A 3 2.96 3.39 10.67
N GLY A 4 2.87 3.79 9.39
CA GLY A 4 1.59 3.83 8.67
C GLY A 4 1.02 2.44 8.41
N LEU A 5 1.87 1.49 7.99
CA LEU A 5 1.47 0.09 7.81
C LEU A 5 1.09 -0.57 9.13
N TRP A 6 1.85 -0.29 10.20
CA TRP A 6 1.51 -0.74 11.56
C TRP A 6 0.11 -0.25 11.97
N HIS A 7 -0.17 1.04 11.76
CA HIS A 7 -1.47 1.62 12.08
C HIS A 7 -2.61 0.95 11.29
N SER A 8 -2.42 0.69 9.99
CA SER A 8 -3.39 -0.09 9.20
C SER A 8 -3.61 -1.49 9.79
N GLY A 9 -2.56 -2.11 10.34
CA GLY A 9 -2.66 -3.39 11.04
C GLY A 9 -3.54 -3.30 12.28
N GLN A 10 -3.43 -2.23 13.06
CA GLN A 10 -4.29 -1.99 14.23
C GLN A 10 -5.76 -1.79 13.82
N GLN A 11 -6.01 -1.01 12.76
CA GLN A 11 -7.35 -0.83 12.22
C GLN A 11 -7.96 -2.16 11.75
N CYS A 12 -7.15 -3.07 11.20
CA CYS A 12 -7.60 -4.42 10.82
C CYS A 12 -8.02 -5.25 12.04
N GLU A 13 -7.30 -5.14 13.16
CA GLU A 13 -7.63 -5.83 14.41
C GLU A 13 -8.92 -5.31 15.05
N GLU A 14 -9.25 -4.03 14.81
CA GLU A 14 -10.53 -3.41 15.17
C GLU A 14 -11.70 -3.84 14.27
N GLY A 15 -11.45 -4.74 13.30
CA GLY A 15 -12.48 -5.31 12.43
C GLY A 15 -12.79 -4.49 11.18
N VAL A 16 -11.94 -3.51 10.84
CA VAL A 16 -12.08 -2.76 9.59
C VAL A 16 -11.58 -3.60 8.42
N ASP A 17 -12.48 -3.93 7.50
CA ASP A 17 -12.08 -4.47 6.19
C ASP A 17 -11.55 -3.32 5.32
N MET A 18 -10.31 -3.44 4.85
CA MET A 18 -9.63 -2.37 4.13
C MET A 18 -8.68 -2.88 3.06
N GLN A 19 -8.33 -1.97 2.18
CA GLN A 19 -7.15 -2.01 1.33
C GLN A 19 -6.27 -0.81 1.68
N VAL A 20 -4.96 -0.93 1.52
CA VAL A 20 -4.01 0.16 1.79
C VAL A 20 -3.48 0.68 0.46
N ILE A 21 -3.46 1.99 0.27
CA ILE A 21 -2.79 2.65 -0.84
C ILE A 21 -1.58 3.39 -0.28
N LEU A 22 -0.39 2.93 -0.63
CA LEU A 22 0.87 3.58 -0.29
C LEU A 22 1.38 4.36 -1.51
N ILE A 23 1.53 5.68 -1.36
CA ILE A 23 2.09 6.55 -2.39
C ILE A 23 3.30 7.27 -1.80
N GLY A 24 4.43 7.24 -2.51
CA GLY A 24 5.61 8.00 -2.07
C GLY A 24 6.73 8.08 -3.12
N ASP A 25 7.74 8.88 -2.80
CA ASP A 25 8.86 9.23 -3.68
C ASP A 25 10.20 8.64 -3.20
N ALA A 26 10.23 8.02 -2.02
CA ALA A 26 11.43 7.48 -1.39
C ALA A 26 11.19 6.04 -0.90
N PRO A 27 12.24 5.20 -0.83
CA PRO A 27 12.11 3.88 -0.23
C PRO A 27 11.78 4.00 1.27
N PRO A 28 11.16 2.98 1.88
CA PRO A 28 11.03 2.91 3.33
C PRO A 28 12.41 2.97 4.01
N ASN A 29 12.46 3.54 5.22
CA ASN A 29 13.67 3.48 6.02
C ASN A 29 14.01 2.02 6.35
N THR A 30 15.30 1.69 6.32
CA THR A 30 15.81 0.44 6.87
C THR A 30 15.67 0.41 8.40
N PRO A 31 15.64 -0.77 9.04
CA PRO A 31 15.57 -0.85 10.51
C PRO A 31 16.68 -0.09 11.23
N ASP A 32 17.89 -0.08 10.67
CA ASP A 32 19.02 0.65 11.25
C ASP A 32 18.85 2.17 11.12
N GLU A 33 18.30 2.64 10.00
CA GLU A 33 17.95 4.06 9.85
C GLU A 33 16.83 4.48 10.78
N VAL A 34 15.82 3.62 11.00
CA VAL A 34 14.76 3.90 11.97
C VAL A 34 15.35 4.01 13.37
N ARG A 35 16.19 3.06 13.80
CA ARG A 35 16.85 3.10 15.12
C ARG A 35 17.68 4.36 15.27
N ARG A 36 18.58 4.63 14.32
CA ARG A 36 19.42 5.83 14.33
C ARG A 36 18.60 7.11 14.38
N LYS A 37 17.60 7.27 13.52
CA LYS A 37 16.74 8.47 13.50
C LYS A 37 15.99 8.65 14.81
N ARG A 38 15.54 7.55 15.44
CA ARG A 38 14.86 7.59 16.74
C ARG A 38 15.81 8.00 17.86
N ASP A 39 17.02 7.46 17.87
CA ASP A 39 18.06 7.86 18.82
C ASP A 39 18.41 9.35 18.66
N ASP A 40 18.55 9.82 17.42
CA ASP A 40 18.84 11.22 17.10
C ASP A 40 17.68 12.19 17.45
N HIS A 41 16.43 11.71 17.42
CA HIS A 41 15.22 12.54 17.56
C HIS A 41 14.32 12.04 18.69
N GLY A 42 14.68 12.30 19.94
CA GLY A 42 13.86 11.99 21.12
C GLY A 42 14.48 10.90 22.02
N GLY A 43 15.37 10.07 21.47
CA GLY A 43 16.08 9.05 22.23
C GLY A 43 15.23 7.80 22.53
N ALA A 44 15.90 6.73 22.96
CA ALA A 44 15.29 5.42 23.18
C ALA A 44 14.06 5.48 24.10
N ASP A 45 14.12 6.25 25.19
CA ASP A 45 13.03 6.32 26.18
C ASP A 45 11.75 6.95 25.61
N TYR A 46 11.89 8.00 24.79
CA TYR A 46 10.74 8.66 24.15
C TYR A 46 10.02 7.69 23.21
N TRP A 47 10.78 7.01 22.35
CA TRP A 47 10.19 6.09 21.38
C TRP A 47 9.74 4.78 21.99
N ALA A 48 10.34 4.33 23.10
CA ALA A 48 9.90 3.13 23.83
C ALA A 48 8.51 3.31 24.46
N ALA A 49 8.15 4.53 24.83
CA ALA A 49 6.82 4.84 25.34
C ALA A 49 5.75 4.98 24.23
N ALA A 50 6.16 5.05 22.96
CA ALA A 50 5.22 5.20 21.85
C ALA A 50 4.47 3.88 21.54
N PRO A 51 3.17 3.91 21.22
CA PRO A 51 2.41 2.70 20.87
C PRO A 51 3.00 1.91 19.68
N PHE A 52 3.67 2.63 18.78
CA PHE A 52 4.30 2.09 17.57
C PHE A 52 5.82 1.85 17.73
N ALA A 53 6.31 1.72 18.98
CA ALA A 53 7.72 1.47 19.26
C ALA A 53 8.28 0.25 18.48
N GLY A 54 7.46 -0.79 18.29
CA GLY A 54 7.84 -2.00 17.55
C GLY A 54 7.89 -1.83 16.02
N ALA A 55 7.26 -0.80 15.46
CA ALA A 55 7.14 -0.60 14.01
C ALA A 55 8.45 -0.06 13.41
N VAL A 56 9.39 -0.96 13.14
CA VAL A 56 10.75 -0.61 12.65
C VAL A 56 11.04 -1.13 11.24
N SER A 57 10.16 -1.91 10.64
CA SER A 57 10.37 -2.51 9.32
C SER A 57 9.08 -2.51 8.51
N ALA A 58 9.06 -1.74 7.42
CA ALA A 58 7.91 -1.71 6.51
C ALA A 58 7.61 -3.09 5.92
N ALA A 59 8.64 -3.90 5.64
CA ALA A 59 8.46 -5.26 5.13
C ALA A 59 7.79 -6.18 6.16
N ALA A 60 8.13 -6.06 7.44
CA ALA A 60 7.50 -6.85 8.50
C ALA A 60 6.03 -6.45 8.68
N GLU A 61 5.73 -5.15 8.69
CA GLU A 61 4.35 -4.66 8.80
C GLU A 61 3.51 -5.04 7.57
N ALA A 62 4.08 -4.97 6.36
CA ALA A 62 3.41 -5.44 5.15
C ALA A 62 3.13 -6.94 5.18
N ALA A 63 4.09 -7.77 5.60
CA ALA A 63 3.86 -9.20 5.76
C ALA A 63 2.75 -9.50 6.78
N ALA A 64 2.69 -8.73 7.87
CA ALA A 64 1.62 -8.85 8.86
C ALA A 64 0.25 -8.44 8.32
N LEU A 65 0.17 -7.44 7.42
CA LEU A 65 -1.06 -7.10 6.70
C LEU A 65 -1.45 -8.20 5.71
N GLY A 66 -0.50 -8.74 4.95
CA GLY A 66 -0.73 -9.83 4.00
C GLY A 66 -1.26 -11.09 4.66
N ALA A 67 -0.74 -11.45 5.85
CA ALA A 67 -1.24 -12.57 6.65
C ALA A 67 -2.70 -12.39 7.11
N ARG A 68 -3.16 -11.14 7.22
CA ARG A 68 -4.56 -10.79 7.52
C ARG A 68 -5.42 -10.60 6.27
N GLY A 69 -4.86 -10.81 5.08
CA GLY A 69 -5.56 -10.62 3.81
C GLY A 69 -5.80 -9.14 3.45
N VAL A 70 -4.99 -8.21 3.97
CA VAL A 70 -5.08 -6.77 3.64
C VAL A 70 -4.06 -6.43 2.55
N PRO A 71 -4.48 -6.09 1.32
CA PRO A 71 -3.60 -5.75 0.22
C PRO A 71 -3.03 -4.35 0.43
N VAL A 72 -1.74 -4.22 0.14
CA VAL A 72 -1.02 -2.95 0.10
C VAL A 72 -0.72 -2.65 -1.36
N HIS A 73 -1.48 -1.75 -1.96
CA HIS A 73 -1.20 -1.23 -3.29
C HIS A 73 -0.13 -0.13 -3.17
N ALA A 74 1.06 -0.36 -3.72
CA ALA A 74 2.23 0.48 -3.51
C ALA A 74 2.67 1.18 -4.80
N PHE A 75 2.41 2.48 -4.89
CA PHE A 75 2.73 3.31 -6.05
C PHE A 75 3.85 4.30 -5.76
N TYR A 76 4.81 4.41 -6.66
CA TYR A 76 5.94 5.32 -6.52
C TYR A 76 5.90 6.45 -7.54
N VAL A 77 6.18 7.67 -7.09
CA VAL A 77 6.03 8.89 -7.92
C VAL A 77 7.38 9.43 -8.42
N ARG A 78 8.48 8.88 -7.90
CA ARG A 78 9.84 9.14 -8.38
C ARG A 78 10.42 7.87 -8.97
N ARG A 79 11.00 7.98 -10.16
CA ARG A 79 11.72 6.87 -10.79
C ARG A 79 13.06 6.64 -10.08
N GLY A 80 13.29 5.42 -9.64
CA GLY A 80 14.51 4.96 -8.99
C GLY A 80 14.42 3.46 -8.73
N GLU A 81 15.50 2.73 -9.02
CA GLU A 81 15.52 1.27 -8.87
C GLU A 81 15.30 0.83 -7.42
N ASP A 82 15.81 1.61 -6.46
CA ASP A 82 15.62 1.39 -5.03
C ASP A 82 14.15 1.56 -4.63
N VAL A 83 13.52 2.69 -4.98
CA VAL A 83 12.11 2.95 -4.66
C VAL A 83 11.21 1.90 -5.30
N GLN A 84 11.42 1.62 -6.59
CA GLN A 84 10.63 0.63 -7.33
C GLN A 84 10.73 -0.74 -6.68
N ARG A 85 11.95 -1.23 -6.40
CA ARG A 85 12.16 -2.54 -5.78
C ARG A 85 11.44 -2.65 -4.44
N GLU A 86 11.57 -1.66 -3.57
CA GLU A 86 10.96 -1.71 -2.24
C GLU A 86 9.42 -1.67 -2.33
N TYR A 87 8.85 -0.83 -3.18
CA TYR A 87 7.39 -0.73 -3.32
C TYR A 87 6.78 -1.99 -3.95
N GLU A 88 7.42 -2.54 -4.99
CA GLU A 88 7.02 -3.82 -5.57
C GLU A 88 7.12 -4.98 -4.56
N ALA A 89 8.12 -4.96 -3.67
CA ALA A 89 8.26 -5.97 -2.63
C ALA A 89 7.10 -5.90 -1.61
N LEU A 90 6.74 -4.70 -1.14
CA LEU A 90 5.62 -4.50 -0.21
C LEU A 90 4.28 -4.96 -0.81
N SER A 91 4.04 -4.60 -2.06
CA SER A 91 2.83 -4.99 -2.77
C SER A 91 2.74 -6.50 -2.98
N ARG A 92 3.84 -7.13 -3.39
CA ARG A 92 3.91 -8.58 -3.62
C ARG A 92 3.68 -9.38 -2.34
N ALA A 93 4.15 -8.89 -1.20
CA ALA A 93 3.95 -9.54 0.09
C ALA A 93 2.47 -9.60 0.52
N THR A 94 1.60 -8.80 -0.09
CA THR A 94 0.20 -8.64 0.31
C THR A 94 -0.80 -8.94 -0.79
N GLY A 95 -0.34 -9.25 -2.01
CA GLY A 95 -1.20 -9.43 -3.19
C GLY A 95 -1.76 -8.12 -3.74
N GLY A 96 -1.21 -6.97 -3.34
CA GLY A 96 -1.59 -5.66 -3.87
C GLY A 96 -1.05 -5.39 -5.28
N ALA A 97 -1.33 -4.18 -5.78
CA ALA A 97 -0.82 -3.67 -7.06
C ALA A 97 0.33 -2.69 -6.84
N ALA A 98 1.34 -2.71 -7.70
CA ALA A 98 2.46 -1.77 -7.64
C ALA A 98 2.80 -1.20 -9.02
N GLY A 99 3.37 0.01 -9.02
CA GLY A 99 3.84 0.64 -10.25
C GLY A 99 4.19 2.11 -10.08
N PHE A 100 4.75 2.68 -11.14
CA PHE A 100 4.97 4.11 -11.23
C PHE A 100 3.63 4.84 -11.34
N LEU A 101 3.44 5.87 -10.51
CA LEU A 101 2.27 6.73 -10.55
C LEU A 101 2.67 8.13 -11.00
N ASP A 102 2.25 8.49 -12.21
CA ASP A 102 2.28 9.87 -12.66
C ASP A 102 1.01 10.59 -12.19
N ILE A 103 1.14 11.33 -11.09
CA ILE A 103 0.02 12.04 -10.42
C ILE A 103 -0.59 13.12 -11.34
N GLU A 104 0.17 13.65 -12.30
CA GLU A 104 -0.31 14.73 -13.17
C GLU A 104 -0.99 14.21 -14.45
N SER A 105 -0.94 12.89 -14.66
CA SER A 105 -1.50 12.23 -15.85
C SER A 105 -2.93 11.73 -15.62
N ALA A 106 -3.71 11.67 -16.71
CA ALA A 106 -5.02 11.04 -16.68
C ALA A 106 -4.90 9.52 -16.43
N GLU A 107 -3.81 8.93 -16.91
CA GLU A 107 -3.46 7.53 -16.74
C GLU A 107 -3.22 7.18 -15.27
N GLY A 108 -2.54 8.04 -14.51
CA GLY A 108 -2.31 7.85 -13.09
C GLY A 108 -3.59 7.93 -12.26
N ALA A 109 -4.46 8.89 -12.58
CA ALA A 109 -5.79 8.97 -11.97
C ALA A 109 -6.63 7.71 -12.25
N ARG A 110 -6.58 7.19 -13.49
CA ARG A 110 -7.23 5.93 -13.86
C ARG A 110 -6.63 4.74 -13.12
N LEU A 111 -5.31 4.64 -13.05
CA LEU A 111 -4.61 3.56 -12.35
C LEU A 111 -5.08 3.43 -10.90
N LEU A 112 -5.15 4.55 -10.16
CA LEU A 112 -5.64 4.54 -8.78
C LEU A 112 -7.13 4.19 -8.71
N THR A 113 -7.95 4.79 -9.57
CA THR A 113 -9.40 4.54 -9.60
C THR A 113 -9.70 3.07 -9.88
N ASP A 114 -9.06 2.50 -10.89
CA ASP A 114 -9.20 1.11 -11.30
C ASP A 114 -8.71 0.16 -10.22
N THR A 115 -7.56 0.46 -9.59
CA THR A 115 -7.02 -0.37 -8.50
C THR A 115 -8.02 -0.45 -7.34
N VAL A 116 -8.53 0.70 -6.89
CA VAL A 116 -9.47 0.76 -5.77
C VAL A 116 -10.79 0.09 -6.10
N ALA A 117 -11.38 0.45 -7.25
CA ALA A 117 -12.68 -0.07 -7.68
C ALA A 117 -12.63 -1.58 -7.87
N GLN A 118 -11.61 -2.09 -8.58
CA GLN A 118 -11.50 -3.52 -8.84
C GLN A 118 -11.28 -4.33 -7.56
N GLU A 119 -10.52 -3.82 -6.59
CA GLU A 119 -10.34 -4.52 -5.31
C GLU A 119 -11.64 -4.55 -4.49
N ILE A 120 -12.41 -3.45 -4.45
CA ILE A 120 -13.73 -3.42 -3.83
C ILE A 120 -14.66 -4.45 -4.48
N LEU A 121 -14.72 -4.46 -5.82
CA LEU A 121 -15.59 -5.38 -6.56
C LEU A 121 -15.18 -6.84 -6.34
N ARG A 122 -13.88 -7.13 -6.32
CA ARG A 122 -13.36 -8.47 -6.04
C ARG A 122 -13.77 -8.95 -4.65
N ARG A 123 -13.62 -8.10 -3.63
CA ARG A 123 -14.01 -8.44 -2.23
C ARG A 123 -15.51 -8.59 -2.05
N VAL A 124 -16.30 -7.64 -2.55
CA VAL A 124 -17.76 -7.67 -2.40
C VAL A 124 -18.36 -8.87 -3.13
N GLY A 125 -17.83 -9.24 -4.30
CA GLY A 125 -18.30 -10.41 -5.03
C GLY A 125 -17.84 -11.74 -4.43
N GLY A 126 -16.67 -11.77 -3.78
CA GLY A 126 -16.03 -13.02 -3.35
C GLY A 126 -15.80 -13.98 -4.53
N GLU A 127 -15.47 -15.24 -4.24
CA GLU A 127 -15.34 -16.26 -5.28
C GLU A 127 -16.72 -16.89 -5.61
N PRO A 128 -17.14 -17.00 -6.89
CA PRO A 128 -16.45 -16.60 -8.13
C PRO A 128 -16.94 -15.25 -8.74
N LEU A 129 -17.81 -14.51 -8.05
CA LEU A 129 -18.49 -13.34 -8.63
C LEU A 129 -17.59 -12.10 -8.70
N GLY A 130 -16.58 -11.98 -7.84
CA GLY A 130 -15.66 -10.86 -7.79
C GLY A 130 -14.96 -10.62 -9.13
N ASP A 131 -14.43 -11.68 -9.74
CA ASP A 131 -13.82 -11.61 -11.07
C ASP A 131 -14.83 -11.23 -12.16
N THR A 132 -16.08 -11.63 -12.02
CA THR A 132 -17.16 -11.24 -12.95
C THR A 132 -17.43 -9.75 -12.85
N TYR A 133 -17.51 -9.19 -11.64
CA TYR A 133 -17.72 -7.76 -11.42
C TYR A 133 -16.55 -6.92 -11.92
N VAL A 134 -15.31 -7.39 -11.72
CA VAL A 134 -14.12 -6.74 -12.26
C VAL A 134 -14.17 -6.68 -13.79
N ARG A 135 -14.54 -7.77 -14.47
CA ARG A 135 -14.70 -7.78 -15.93
C ARG A 135 -15.78 -6.83 -16.41
N GLN A 136 -16.94 -6.81 -15.76
CA GLN A 136 -18.02 -5.88 -16.11
C GLN A 136 -17.60 -4.42 -15.96
N TYR A 137 -16.86 -4.10 -14.88
CA TYR A 137 -16.28 -2.77 -14.70
C TYR A 137 -15.31 -2.43 -15.84
N GLN A 138 -14.42 -3.35 -16.21
CA GLN A 138 -13.48 -3.16 -17.32
C GLN A 138 -14.18 -3.00 -18.68
N ASP A 139 -15.28 -3.72 -18.93
CA ASP A 139 -16.05 -3.58 -20.17
C ASP A 139 -16.70 -2.19 -20.27
N LEU A 140 -17.19 -1.67 -19.14
CA LEU A 140 -17.85 -0.36 -19.07
C LEU A 140 -16.87 0.82 -19.11
N TYR A 141 -15.72 0.70 -18.44
CA TYR A 141 -14.80 1.82 -18.20
C TYR A 141 -13.41 1.66 -18.84
N GLY A 142 -13.00 0.44 -19.16
CA GLY A 142 -11.67 0.13 -19.73
C GLY A 142 -11.51 0.52 -21.20
N SER A 143 -12.62 0.68 -21.94
CA SER A 143 -12.62 1.17 -23.33
C SER A 143 -12.70 2.70 -23.44
N CYS A 144 -12.91 3.41 -22.33
CA CYS A 144 -13.09 4.86 -22.34
C CYS A 144 -11.73 5.57 -22.30
N SER A 145 -11.08 5.70 -23.46
CA SER A 145 -10.12 6.79 -23.65
C SER A 145 -10.89 8.11 -23.54
N TYR A 146 -10.83 8.79 -22.39
CA TYR A 146 -11.04 10.23 -22.36
C TYR A 146 -9.90 10.86 -23.18
N THR A 147 -10.08 10.92 -24.49
CA THR A 147 -9.43 11.94 -25.30
C THR A 147 -9.92 13.27 -24.75
N ARG A 148 -9.00 14.03 -24.17
CA ARG A 148 -9.19 15.46 -23.91
C ARG A 148 -9.52 16.20 -25.20
#